data_AF-A0A2I0Q6P2-F1
#
_entry.id   AF-A0A2I0Q6P2-F1
#
_cell.length_a   1.000
_cell.length_b   1.000
_cell.length_c   1.000
_cell.angle_alpha   90.00
_cell.angle_beta   90.00
_cell.angle_gamma   90.00
#
_symmetry.space_group_name_H-M   'P 1'
#
loop_
_entity.id
_entity.type
_entity.pdbx_description
1 polymer ?
#
loop_
_entity_poly.entity_id
_entity_poly.type
_entity_poly.pdbx_seq_one_letter_code
_entity_poly.pdbx_strand_id
1 'polypeptide(L)'
;ADYTKKLFLDFWMYGDNSGDEITFSLGSLNEDADSDGVMDTEDKNSDGILNPGEDTGIAFNHPDGSVTTIGIANGKIDTEDLDGDGVLRRNDNILGSFTMATFINSDGTVGFKDESGTPYKSISWPAGWKHFIVPLGDVTTWEAIKQIKFTVKSPLGNSAYCSIQLLDVSIVGNKWEKPTIFGATISGVNEMTATAINNIDNTGYTPLYDYFPQLFKDLYNLESIDLKDKKEQALQLKYTLENGSTATTKSVFSRATDYSKHKELTYYLWGDNSKGATFEIQFGAEGNYFYQRIKSDSLGTGWKKIELKLEDINEDKKPDVMTYNGVQLPRVGSPSLTNISQIKVLLKNETGAKIENGEIWLNEIYLDDSWKITGYANRYNADFSVPDWATFGGKFKFINRDFQTLTTQISNRDYEEISGYFNMPQLWLLKPEFLRWLAVPLNTTISKTVTVTPSAIQTGDPNLVSILDEGKVTTISGNSSSSLTIQKFPRLGASYSRTITESNLIIQRDETNTLNGTFDYTN
;
A
#
# COMPACT_ATOMS: atom_id res chain seq x y z
N ALA A 1 -18.16 -2.95 6.31
CA ALA A 1 -16.72 -2.67 6.45
C ALA A 1 -16.12 -3.58 7.51
N ASP A 2 -14.84 -3.97 7.33
CA ASP A 2 -14.09 -4.80 8.29
C ASP A 2 -13.54 -3.94 9.42
N TYR A 3 -14.06 -4.18 10.63
CA TYR A 3 -13.69 -3.48 11.86
C TYR A 3 -12.89 -4.36 12.83
N THR A 4 -12.39 -5.52 12.40
CA THR A 4 -11.61 -6.46 13.25
C THR A 4 -10.32 -5.88 13.84
N LYS A 5 -9.84 -4.77 13.27
CA LYS A 5 -8.66 -4.03 13.75
C LYS A 5 -8.97 -2.66 14.38
N LYS A 6 -10.25 -2.35 14.59
CA LYS A 6 -10.68 -1.10 15.23
C LYS A 6 -10.56 -1.24 16.75
N LEU A 7 -10.24 -0.14 17.41
CA LEU A 7 -9.95 -0.14 18.85
C LEU A 7 -10.92 0.74 19.63
N PHE A 8 -11.28 1.90 19.07
CA PHE A 8 -12.03 2.93 19.77
C PHE A 8 -13.19 3.47 18.94
N LEU A 9 -14.28 3.77 19.61
CA LEU A 9 -15.26 4.76 19.17
C LEU A 9 -14.83 6.11 19.76
N ASP A 10 -14.53 7.05 18.88
CA ASP A 10 -13.99 8.37 19.17
C ASP A 10 -15.04 9.40 18.74
N PHE A 11 -15.44 10.30 19.65
CA PHE A 11 -16.38 11.36 19.29
C PHE A 11 -16.30 12.58 20.19
N TRP A 12 -16.70 13.71 19.64
CA TRP A 12 -16.86 14.98 20.33
C TRP A 12 -18.33 15.31 20.50
N MET A 13 -18.75 15.58 21.73
CA MET A 13 -20.14 15.91 22.05
C MET A 13 -20.24 17.20 22.85
N TYR A 14 -21.21 18.03 22.48
CA TYR A 14 -21.55 19.24 23.22
C TYR A 14 -22.48 18.92 24.39
N GLY A 15 -22.19 19.48 25.56
CA GLY A 15 -23.05 19.36 26.74
C GLY A 15 -24.07 20.48 26.82
N ASP A 16 -25.29 20.10 27.19
CA ASP A 16 -26.40 21.02 27.46
C ASP A 16 -27.03 20.77 28.84
N ASN A 17 -26.46 19.87 29.63
CA ASN A 17 -26.97 19.40 30.92
C ASN A 17 -28.39 18.80 30.84
N SER A 18 -28.80 18.27 29.68
CA SER A 18 -30.09 17.60 29.46
C SER A 18 -30.31 16.38 30.35
N GLY A 19 -29.22 15.68 30.70
CA GLY A 19 -29.28 14.39 31.38
C GLY A 19 -29.69 13.24 30.47
N ASP A 20 -29.67 13.44 29.14
CA ASP A 20 -30.00 12.39 28.18
C ASP A 20 -28.94 11.28 28.16
N GLU A 21 -29.38 10.07 27.86
CA GLU A 21 -28.55 8.89 27.70
C GLU A 21 -28.37 8.62 26.20
N ILE A 22 -27.13 8.35 25.78
CA ILE A 22 -26.84 7.99 24.40
C ILE A 22 -26.36 6.54 24.29
N THR A 23 -26.70 5.90 23.18
CA THR A 23 -26.22 4.57 22.82
C THR A 23 -25.78 4.53 21.37
N PHE A 24 -24.58 4.00 21.11
CA PHE A 24 -24.12 3.65 19.77
C PHE A 24 -24.20 2.14 19.58
N SER A 25 -25.00 1.69 18.62
CA SER A 25 -25.09 0.28 18.23
C SER A 25 -24.47 0.08 16.84
N LEU A 26 -23.69 -0.97 16.67
CA LEU A 26 -23.00 -1.29 15.41
C LEU A 26 -23.32 -2.72 14.99
N GLY A 27 -23.56 -2.92 13.70
CA GLY A 27 -23.86 -4.25 13.18
C GLY A 27 -24.52 -4.23 11.81
N SER A 28 -25.35 -5.23 11.57
CA SER A 28 -26.37 -5.22 10.52
C SER A 28 -27.70 -5.01 11.24
N LEU A 29 -28.22 -3.80 11.19
CA LEU A 29 -29.35 -3.36 11.98
C LEU A 29 -30.65 -3.49 11.20
N ASN A 30 -31.76 -3.41 11.90
CA ASN A 30 -33.08 -3.32 11.30
C ASN A 30 -33.14 -2.08 10.39
N GLU A 31 -33.54 -2.31 9.15
CA GLU A 31 -33.73 -1.34 8.07
C GLU A 31 -35.20 -0.90 7.97
N ASP A 32 -36.13 -1.72 8.46
CA ASP A 32 -37.56 -1.44 8.57
C ASP A 32 -37.79 -0.38 9.67
N ALA A 33 -37.81 0.89 9.24
CA ALA A 33 -37.69 2.05 10.09
C ALA A 33 -38.99 2.33 10.86
N ASP A 34 -40.13 1.95 10.28
CA ASP A 34 -41.46 2.17 10.83
C ASP A 34 -42.16 0.87 11.29
N SER A 35 -41.52 -0.28 11.07
CA SER A 35 -41.96 -1.61 11.48
C SER A 35 -43.25 -2.10 10.81
N ASP A 36 -43.56 -1.61 9.60
CA ASP A 36 -44.70 -2.06 8.81
C ASP A 36 -44.41 -3.35 8.01
N GLY A 37 -43.13 -3.70 7.85
CA GLY A 37 -42.68 -4.87 7.13
C GLY A 37 -42.81 -4.78 5.61
N VAL A 38 -42.79 -3.59 5.04
CA VAL A 38 -42.75 -3.29 3.60
C VAL A 38 -41.47 -2.52 3.32
N MET A 39 -40.81 -2.80 2.20
CA MET A 39 -39.66 -1.98 1.82
C MET A 39 -40.19 -0.68 1.22
N ASP A 40 -40.02 0.42 1.94
CA ASP A 40 -40.28 1.73 1.37
C ASP A 40 -39.08 2.20 0.54
N THR A 41 -39.32 2.42 -0.76
CA THR A 41 -38.31 2.90 -1.70
C THR A 41 -38.93 3.69 -2.84
N GLU A 42 -38.22 4.70 -3.30
CA GLU A 42 -38.57 5.45 -4.51
C GLU A 42 -38.05 4.82 -5.80
N ASP A 43 -37.11 3.88 -5.70
CA ASP A 43 -36.51 3.17 -6.83
C ASP A 43 -37.47 2.10 -7.38
N LYS A 44 -38.45 2.55 -8.17
CA LYS A 44 -39.57 1.70 -8.63
C LYS A 44 -39.15 0.68 -9.66
N ASN A 45 -38.05 0.91 -10.38
CA ASN A 45 -37.51 0.02 -11.40
C ASN A 45 -36.29 -0.78 -10.90
N SER A 46 -35.82 -0.52 -9.68
CA SER A 46 -34.69 -1.20 -9.03
C SER A 46 -33.40 -1.11 -9.84
N ASP A 47 -33.16 0.04 -10.48
CA ASP A 47 -31.95 0.28 -11.27
C ASP A 47 -30.85 1.01 -10.50
N GLY A 48 -31.13 1.42 -9.26
CA GLY A 48 -30.19 2.11 -8.37
C GLY A 48 -29.86 3.53 -8.81
N ILE A 49 -30.65 4.13 -9.72
CA ILE A 49 -30.46 5.48 -10.24
C ILE A 49 -31.75 6.28 -10.05
N LEU A 50 -31.62 7.56 -9.66
CA LEU A 50 -32.75 8.45 -9.51
C LEU A 50 -33.28 8.87 -10.90
N ASN A 51 -34.43 8.34 -11.32
CA ASN A 51 -35.03 8.62 -12.63
C ASN A 51 -36.01 9.81 -12.60
N PRO A 52 -36.34 10.40 -13.78
CA PRO A 52 -37.36 11.44 -13.86
C PRO A 52 -38.73 10.97 -13.33
N GLY A 53 -39.20 11.60 -12.25
CA GLY A 53 -40.47 11.25 -11.58
C GLY A 53 -40.29 10.43 -10.30
N GLU A 54 -39.06 10.03 -9.99
CA GLU A 54 -38.56 9.65 -8.67
C GLU A 54 -38.00 10.93 -7.99
N ASP A 55 -37.70 10.93 -6.69
CA ASP A 55 -37.50 12.10 -5.78
C ASP A 55 -38.81 12.63 -5.16
N THR A 56 -39.71 11.72 -4.76
CA THR A 56 -41.05 12.02 -4.22
C THR A 56 -41.16 11.87 -2.70
N GLY A 57 -40.11 11.41 -2.03
CA GLY A 57 -40.11 10.95 -0.66
C GLY A 57 -40.60 9.51 -0.49
N ILE A 58 -40.15 8.86 0.58
CA ILE A 58 -40.72 7.61 1.12
C ILE A 58 -41.73 7.92 2.24
N ALA A 59 -42.68 7.01 2.47
CA ALA A 59 -43.60 7.10 3.60
C ALA A 59 -42.89 6.64 4.89
N PHE A 60 -43.30 7.18 6.02
CA PHE A 60 -42.92 6.70 7.35
C PHE A 60 -44.18 6.63 8.20
N ASN A 61 -44.59 5.43 8.57
CA ASN A 61 -45.80 5.14 9.30
C ASN A 61 -45.54 5.21 10.81
N HIS A 62 -45.92 6.31 11.44
CA HIS A 62 -45.77 6.47 12.88
C HIS A 62 -46.61 5.44 13.64
N PRO A 63 -46.18 5.03 14.85
CA PRO A 63 -46.96 4.12 15.70
C PRO A 63 -48.37 4.62 16.07
N ASP A 64 -48.61 5.93 15.97
CA ASP A 64 -49.92 6.56 16.19
C ASP A 64 -50.84 6.54 14.95
N GLY A 65 -50.36 5.97 13.84
CA GLY A 65 -51.06 5.85 12.56
C GLY A 65 -50.95 7.08 11.66
N SER A 66 -50.22 8.12 12.07
CA SER A 66 -49.88 9.23 11.17
C SER A 66 -48.80 8.83 10.18
N VAL A 67 -48.79 9.45 8.99
CA VAL A 67 -47.78 9.17 7.95
C VAL A 67 -47.02 10.45 7.65
N THR A 68 -45.70 10.38 7.64
CA THR A 68 -44.82 11.49 7.24
C THR A 68 -44.03 11.10 6.02
N THR A 69 -43.90 12.02 5.06
CA THR A 69 -43.03 11.81 3.90
C THR A 69 -41.61 12.27 4.22
N ILE A 70 -40.63 11.38 4.05
CA ILE A 70 -39.20 11.64 4.28
C ILE A 70 -38.50 11.70 2.93
N GLY A 71 -37.60 12.67 2.74
CA GLY A 71 -36.66 12.67 1.61
C GLY A 71 -37.05 13.48 0.37
N ILE A 72 -38.27 14.01 0.28
CA ILE A 72 -38.74 14.73 -0.92
C ILE A 72 -37.78 15.83 -1.43
N ALA A 73 -37.51 15.80 -2.74
CA ALA A 73 -36.70 16.78 -3.46
C ALA A 73 -35.26 16.93 -2.92
N ASN A 74 -34.67 15.86 -2.39
CA ASN A 74 -33.30 15.86 -1.86
C ASN A 74 -32.23 15.50 -2.91
N GLY A 75 -32.64 15.10 -4.11
CA GLY A 75 -31.77 14.71 -5.22
C GLY A 75 -31.02 13.39 -5.01
N LYS A 76 -31.53 12.52 -4.13
CA LYS A 76 -31.04 11.16 -3.87
C LYS A 76 -32.22 10.19 -3.93
N ILE A 77 -31.92 8.91 -4.10
CA ILE A 77 -32.92 7.86 -3.90
C ILE A 77 -33.08 7.67 -2.39
N ASP A 78 -34.29 7.86 -1.89
CA ASP A 78 -34.65 7.47 -0.54
C ASP A 78 -35.20 6.04 -0.53
N THR A 79 -34.68 5.25 0.39
CA THR A 79 -35.03 3.83 0.57
C THR A 79 -34.71 3.41 2.00
N GLU A 80 -35.47 2.45 2.51
CA GLU A 80 -35.12 1.73 3.74
C GLU A 80 -33.97 0.74 3.56
N ASP A 81 -33.61 0.41 2.32
CA ASP A 81 -32.41 -0.40 2.01
C ASP A 81 -31.13 0.40 2.23
N LEU A 82 -30.73 0.53 3.50
CA LEU A 82 -29.59 1.36 3.91
C LEU A 82 -28.23 0.83 3.43
N ASP A 83 -28.12 -0.45 3.06
CA ASP A 83 -26.86 -1.04 2.57
C ASP A 83 -26.86 -1.36 1.06
N GLY A 84 -27.99 -1.15 0.38
CA GLY A 84 -28.12 -1.19 -1.08
C GLY A 84 -28.06 -2.59 -1.65
N ASP A 85 -28.50 -3.61 -0.90
CA ASP A 85 -28.46 -5.01 -1.34
C ASP A 85 -29.78 -5.53 -1.93
N GLY A 86 -30.79 -4.66 -1.99
CA GLY A 86 -32.12 -4.91 -2.54
C GLY A 86 -33.04 -5.70 -1.61
N VAL A 87 -32.68 -5.89 -0.33
CA VAL A 87 -33.46 -6.69 0.62
C VAL A 87 -33.70 -5.94 1.92
N LEU A 88 -34.96 -5.81 2.32
CA LEU A 88 -35.33 -5.22 3.60
C LEU A 88 -34.97 -6.17 4.76
N ARG A 89 -34.01 -5.77 5.58
CA ARG A 89 -33.73 -6.48 6.84
C ARG A 89 -34.61 -6.00 7.97
N ARG A 90 -35.29 -6.96 8.61
CA ARG A 90 -36.20 -6.69 9.74
C ARG A 90 -35.64 -7.02 11.13
N ASN A 91 -34.40 -7.50 11.18
CA ASN A 91 -33.80 -8.01 12.41
C ASN A 91 -32.51 -7.26 12.72
N ASP A 92 -32.35 -6.87 13.99
CA ASP A 92 -31.10 -6.35 14.52
C ASP A 92 -30.10 -7.49 14.75
N ASN A 93 -28.95 -7.43 14.07
CA ASN A 93 -27.75 -8.18 14.38
C ASN A 93 -26.68 -7.22 14.93
N ILE A 94 -26.79 -6.93 16.22
CA ILE A 94 -25.89 -6.00 16.93
C ILE A 94 -24.61 -6.75 17.32
N LEU A 95 -23.48 -6.30 16.78
CA LEU A 95 -22.15 -6.82 17.11
C LEU A 95 -21.50 -6.02 18.25
N GLY A 96 -21.84 -4.74 18.39
CA GLY A 96 -21.37 -3.88 19.48
C GLY A 96 -22.44 -2.88 19.92
N SER A 97 -22.59 -2.69 21.23
CA SER A 97 -23.51 -1.69 21.79
C SER A 97 -22.83 -0.93 22.94
N PHE A 98 -22.71 0.38 22.79
CA PHE A 98 -22.03 1.28 23.71
C PHE A 98 -23.05 2.24 24.29
N THR A 99 -23.60 1.89 25.45
CA THR A 99 -24.56 2.72 26.18
C THR A 99 -23.84 3.49 27.28
N MET A 100 -23.89 4.82 27.21
CA MET A 100 -23.16 5.68 28.15
C MET A 100 -23.51 5.40 29.61
N ALA A 101 -24.78 5.13 29.92
CA ALA A 101 -25.24 4.89 31.30
C ALA A 101 -24.71 3.58 31.91
N THR A 102 -24.39 2.58 31.09
CA THR A 102 -24.06 1.21 31.54
C THR A 102 -22.69 0.72 31.08
N PHE A 103 -21.93 1.52 30.31
CA PHE A 103 -20.61 1.16 29.83
C PHE A 103 -19.63 0.96 30.99
N ILE A 104 -18.95 -0.18 31.05
CA ILE A 104 -17.99 -0.52 32.11
C ILE A 104 -16.57 -0.43 31.53
N ASN A 105 -15.75 0.44 32.10
CA ASN A 105 -14.34 0.60 31.74
C ASN A 105 -13.47 -0.51 32.36
N SER A 106 -12.24 -0.66 31.87
CA SER A 106 -11.27 -1.64 32.37
C SER A 106 -10.94 -1.49 33.87
N ASP A 107 -11.06 -0.29 34.42
CA ASP A 107 -10.87 -0.01 35.85
C ASP A 107 -12.14 -0.19 36.70
N GLY A 108 -13.23 -0.70 36.10
CA GLY A 108 -14.51 -0.96 36.75
C GLY A 108 -15.42 0.27 36.89
N THR A 109 -14.99 1.46 36.44
CA THR A 109 -15.84 2.65 36.45
C THR A 109 -16.93 2.57 35.39
N VAL A 110 -18.12 3.09 35.70
CA VAL A 110 -19.28 3.07 34.80
C VAL A 110 -19.49 4.45 34.18
N GLY A 111 -19.51 4.51 32.84
CA GLY A 111 -19.68 5.74 32.07
C GLY A 111 -18.65 5.88 30.94
N PHE A 112 -18.89 6.78 29.99
CA PHE A 112 -17.88 7.20 29.03
C PHE A 112 -16.91 8.17 29.68
N LYS A 113 -15.60 7.95 29.50
CA LYS A 113 -14.57 8.81 30.06
C LYS A 113 -14.19 9.92 29.08
N ASP A 114 -14.07 11.12 29.62
CA ASP A 114 -13.43 12.21 28.88
C ASP A 114 -11.90 12.12 28.94
N GLU A 115 -11.20 13.04 28.27
CA GLU A 115 -9.73 13.11 28.23
C GLU A 115 -9.07 13.22 29.61
N SER A 116 -9.79 13.74 30.61
CA SER A 116 -9.31 13.82 32.00
C SER A 116 -9.50 12.52 32.78
N GLY A 117 -10.15 11.51 32.18
CA GLY A 117 -10.50 10.25 32.80
C GLY A 117 -11.80 10.28 33.62
N THR A 118 -12.57 11.37 33.56
CA THR A 118 -13.82 11.52 34.31
C THR A 118 -14.95 10.76 33.62
N PRO A 119 -15.63 9.80 34.28
CA PRO A 119 -16.71 9.03 33.67
C PRO A 119 -18.06 9.77 33.73
N TYR A 120 -18.82 9.70 32.63
CA TYR A 120 -20.15 10.28 32.47
C TYR A 120 -21.17 9.20 32.10
N LYS A 121 -22.33 9.22 32.77
CA LYS A 121 -23.44 8.27 32.53
C LYS A 121 -24.60 8.87 31.72
N SER A 122 -24.67 10.19 31.69
CA SER A 122 -25.65 11.01 30.99
C SER A 122 -24.98 12.31 30.53
N ILE A 123 -25.66 13.07 29.66
CA ILE A 123 -25.21 14.41 29.26
C ILE A 123 -25.44 15.38 30.44
N SER A 124 -24.60 15.28 31.48
CA SER A 124 -24.76 15.97 32.76
C SER A 124 -23.79 17.14 32.95
N TRP A 125 -23.17 17.64 31.88
CA TRP A 125 -22.25 18.78 31.93
C TRP A 125 -22.85 19.98 31.20
N PRO A 126 -22.53 21.21 31.65
CA PRO A 126 -23.01 22.43 31.02
C PRO A 126 -22.39 22.64 29.63
N ALA A 127 -22.84 23.71 28.97
CA ALA A 127 -22.33 24.23 27.70
C ALA A 127 -20.81 24.04 27.52
N GLY A 128 -20.43 23.13 26.63
CA GLY A 128 -19.02 22.85 26.33
C GLY A 128 -18.80 21.52 25.60
N TRP A 129 -17.72 21.46 24.82
CA TRP A 129 -17.30 20.26 24.11
C TRP A 129 -16.54 19.30 25.03
N LYS A 130 -16.89 18.02 24.95
CA LYS A 130 -16.13 16.93 25.54
C LYS A 130 -15.81 15.88 24.49
N HIS A 131 -14.59 15.36 24.57
CA HIS A 131 -14.09 14.29 23.74
C HIS A 131 -14.14 12.98 24.52
N PHE A 132 -14.66 11.94 23.89
CA PHE A 132 -14.81 10.60 24.47
C PHE A 132 -14.09 9.58 23.60
N ILE A 133 -13.27 8.76 24.24
CA ILE A 133 -12.60 7.62 23.62
C ILE A 133 -13.11 6.35 24.30
N VAL A 134 -14.00 5.62 23.62
CA VAL A 134 -14.69 4.44 24.14
C VAL A 134 -14.06 3.18 23.55
N PRO A 135 -13.41 2.32 24.37
CA PRO A 135 -12.85 1.06 23.88
C PRO A 135 -13.94 0.12 23.33
N LEU A 136 -13.71 -0.44 22.14
CA LEU A 136 -14.67 -1.34 21.48
C LEU A 136 -14.70 -2.75 22.10
N GLY A 137 -13.64 -3.15 22.81
CA GLY A 137 -13.50 -4.49 23.39
C GLY A 137 -12.95 -5.52 22.39
N ASP A 138 -13.54 -6.70 22.36
CA ASP A 138 -13.19 -7.76 21.39
C ASP A 138 -14.02 -7.60 20.12
N VAL A 139 -13.35 -7.21 19.04
CA VAL A 139 -13.96 -6.96 17.72
C VAL A 139 -13.56 -8.04 16.69
N THR A 140 -12.99 -9.17 17.13
CA THR A 140 -12.48 -10.22 16.21
C THR A 140 -13.52 -10.77 15.24
N THR A 141 -14.81 -10.66 15.58
CA THR A 141 -15.93 -11.09 14.73
C THR A 141 -16.53 -9.97 13.88
N TRP A 142 -16.00 -8.75 13.95
CA TRP A 142 -16.55 -7.57 13.27
C TRP A 142 -16.05 -7.45 11.84
N GLU A 143 -16.13 -8.54 11.07
CA GLU A 143 -15.68 -8.60 9.68
C GLU A 143 -16.59 -7.78 8.74
N ALA A 144 -17.86 -7.62 9.11
CA ALA A 144 -18.86 -6.92 8.31
C ALA A 144 -19.83 -6.10 9.16
N ILE A 145 -19.42 -4.89 9.53
CA ILE A 145 -20.32 -3.86 10.08
C ILE A 145 -20.94 -3.07 8.91
N LYS A 146 -22.27 -2.98 8.88
CA LYS A 146 -23.03 -2.32 7.82
C LYS A 146 -23.57 -0.96 8.25
N GLN A 147 -24.21 -0.90 9.41
CA GLN A 147 -24.81 0.33 9.94
C GLN A 147 -24.31 0.66 11.36
N ILE A 148 -24.45 1.94 11.70
CA ILE A 148 -24.31 2.49 13.06
C ILE A 148 -25.64 3.17 13.41
N LYS A 149 -26.24 2.78 14.53
CA LYS A 149 -27.45 3.38 15.09
C LYS A 149 -27.09 4.20 16.32
N PHE A 150 -27.45 5.48 16.27
CA PHE A 150 -27.36 6.38 17.41
C PHE A 150 -28.74 6.51 18.05
N THR A 151 -28.85 6.11 19.32
CA THR A 151 -30.09 6.16 20.07
C THR A 151 -29.96 7.13 21.22
N VAL A 152 -30.95 8.00 21.35
CA VAL A 152 -31.08 8.96 22.44
C VAL A 152 -32.25 8.54 23.29
N LYS A 153 -32.04 8.45 24.60
CA LYS A 153 -33.07 8.16 25.58
C LYS A 153 -33.08 9.27 26.61
N SER A 154 -34.20 9.98 26.73
CA SER A 154 -34.38 10.96 27.79
C SER A 154 -34.99 10.29 29.03
N PRO A 155 -34.23 10.11 30.13
CA PRO A 155 -34.72 9.40 31.32
C PRO A 155 -35.77 10.19 32.11
N LEU A 156 -35.92 11.50 31.88
CA LEU A 156 -36.79 12.37 32.67
C LEU A 156 -38.17 12.64 32.06
N GLY A 157 -38.53 12.02 30.92
CA GLY A 157 -39.77 12.35 30.21
C GLY A 157 -39.87 13.84 29.87
N ASN A 158 -38.71 14.52 29.82
CA ASN A 158 -38.62 15.95 29.73
C ASN A 158 -39.00 16.34 28.29
N SER A 159 -40.14 17.01 28.14
CA SER A 159 -40.66 17.48 26.86
C SER A 159 -39.92 18.71 26.33
N ALA A 160 -38.76 19.01 26.90
CA ALA A 160 -37.94 20.14 26.51
C ALA A 160 -37.22 19.79 25.22
N TYR A 161 -37.34 20.64 24.21
CA TYR A 161 -36.55 20.56 22.98
C TYR A 161 -35.06 20.55 23.35
N CYS A 162 -34.42 19.39 23.26
CA CYS A 162 -32.99 19.20 23.45
C CYS A 162 -32.32 19.11 22.07
N SER A 163 -31.12 19.68 21.96
CA SER A 163 -30.33 19.66 20.72
C SER A 163 -29.04 18.91 21.01
N ILE A 164 -28.92 17.71 20.47
CA ILE A 164 -27.70 16.92 20.59
C ILE A 164 -26.78 17.31 19.44
N GLN A 165 -25.58 17.75 19.79
CA GLN A 165 -24.56 18.17 18.83
C GLN A 165 -23.34 17.28 18.96
N LEU A 166 -22.99 16.66 17.84
CA LEU A 166 -21.78 15.87 17.66
C LEU A 166 -20.91 16.60 16.63
N LEU A 167 -19.64 16.80 16.93
CA LEU A 167 -18.70 17.41 15.98
C LEU A 167 -18.13 16.36 15.04
N ASP A 168 -17.71 15.23 15.61
CA ASP A 168 -17.20 14.08 14.86
C ASP A 168 -17.59 12.79 15.59
N VAL A 169 -17.81 11.72 14.81
CA VAL A 169 -17.99 10.36 15.30
C VAL A 169 -17.20 9.42 14.40
N SER A 170 -16.18 8.81 14.99
CA SER A 170 -15.15 8.06 14.29
C SER A 170 -14.93 6.70 14.93
N ILE A 171 -14.73 5.68 14.09
CA ILE A 171 -14.29 4.36 14.55
C ILE A 171 -12.83 4.19 14.18
N VAL A 172 -11.99 4.38 15.20
CA VAL A 172 -10.56 4.51 15.05
C VAL A 172 -9.91 3.17 15.32
N GLY A 173 -9.07 2.75 14.37
CA GLY A 173 -8.18 1.60 14.52
C GLY A 173 -6.75 2.08 14.53
N ASN A 174 -5.85 1.23 15.00
CA ASN A 174 -4.44 1.54 14.96
C ASN A 174 -3.79 0.82 13.78
N LYS A 175 -2.86 1.51 13.10
CA LYS A 175 -1.95 0.89 12.13
C LYS A 175 -1.10 -0.20 12.79
N TRP A 176 -0.82 -0.03 14.08
CA TRP A 176 -0.14 -0.98 14.93
C TRP A 176 -1.13 -1.94 15.56
N GLU A 177 -0.80 -3.24 15.51
CA GLU A 177 -1.60 -4.29 16.12
C GLU A 177 -1.61 -4.18 17.65
N LYS A 178 -2.65 -4.75 18.28
CA LYS A 178 -2.79 -4.80 19.73
C LYS A 178 -1.51 -5.38 20.37
N PRO A 179 -0.93 -4.71 21.38
CA PRO A 179 0.28 -5.21 22.04
C PRO A 179 0.08 -6.59 22.66
N THR A 180 1.10 -7.43 22.56
CA THR A 180 1.19 -8.75 23.20
C THR A 180 2.38 -8.78 24.14
N ILE A 181 2.27 -9.50 25.26
CA ILE A 181 3.30 -9.53 26.31
C ILE A 181 3.67 -10.99 26.61
N PHE A 182 4.96 -11.26 26.71
CA PHE A 182 5.53 -12.59 26.96
C PHE A 182 6.60 -12.52 28.07
N GLY A 183 6.86 -13.65 28.75
CA GLY A 183 7.95 -13.79 29.72
C GLY A 183 7.64 -13.37 31.16
N ALA A 184 6.39 -12.98 31.47
CA ALA A 184 5.98 -12.65 32.83
C ALA A 184 6.06 -13.91 33.73
N THR A 185 7.04 -13.94 34.64
CA THR A 185 7.26 -15.09 35.54
C THR A 185 6.48 -14.94 36.85
N ILE A 186 5.85 -13.77 37.08
CA ILE A 186 5.15 -13.41 38.31
C ILE A 186 3.76 -12.87 37.94
N SER A 187 2.78 -13.17 38.79
CA SER A 187 1.35 -12.79 38.73
C SER A 187 1.08 -11.28 38.85
N GLY A 188 1.97 -10.43 38.33
CA GLY A 188 1.85 -8.97 38.29
C GLY A 188 1.08 -8.49 37.07
N VAL A 189 0.50 -7.28 37.17
CA VAL A 189 -0.16 -6.60 36.06
C VAL A 189 0.91 -6.15 35.07
N ASN A 190 1.02 -6.87 33.95
CA ASN A 190 1.79 -6.42 32.80
C ASN A 190 0.82 -5.84 31.78
N GLU A 191 1.07 -4.61 31.37
CA GLU A 191 0.22 -3.91 30.41
C GLU A 191 1.09 -3.11 29.45
N MET A 192 0.68 -3.08 28.18
CA MET A 192 1.22 -2.17 27.19
C MET A 192 0.07 -1.68 26.33
N THR A 193 0.00 -0.37 26.15
CA THR A 193 -0.93 0.28 25.24
C THR A 193 -0.15 0.97 24.13
N ALA A 194 -0.60 0.74 22.88
CA ALA A 194 -0.08 1.39 21.69
C ALA A 194 -1.15 2.36 21.20
N THR A 195 -0.94 3.63 21.45
CA THR A 195 -1.86 4.73 21.12
C THR A 195 -1.15 5.73 20.23
N ALA A 196 -1.92 6.62 19.64
CA ALA A 196 -1.36 7.71 18.85
C ALA A 196 -1.43 8.99 19.68
N ILE A 197 -0.32 9.73 19.76
CA ILE A 197 -0.22 11.01 20.48
C ILE A 197 0.05 12.12 19.47
N ASN A 198 -0.60 13.27 19.60
CA ASN A 198 -0.47 14.37 18.64
C ASN A 198 -0.52 15.76 19.29
N ASN A 199 -0.12 16.77 18.52
CA ASN A 199 0.04 18.15 18.97
C ASN A 199 -1.26 18.97 19.13
N ILE A 200 -2.38 18.50 18.57
CA ILE A 200 -3.67 19.19 18.65
C ILE A 200 -4.48 18.66 19.83
N ASP A 201 -4.60 17.34 19.94
CA ASP A 201 -5.46 16.69 20.92
C ASP A 201 -4.73 16.43 22.25
N ASN A 202 -3.39 16.53 22.31
CA ASN A 202 -2.63 16.21 23.51
C ASN A 202 -1.67 17.34 23.92
N THR A 203 -2.03 18.06 24.98
CA THR A 203 -1.29 19.22 25.50
C THR A 203 0.12 18.90 26.04
N GLY A 204 0.41 17.64 26.35
CA GLY A 204 1.73 17.18 26.82
C GLY A 204 2.66 16.67 25.72
N TYR A 205 2.23 16.68 24.46
CA TYR A 205 3.03 16.22 23.34
C TYR A 205 4.01 17.31 22.88
N THR A 206 5.28 16.94 22.70
CA THR A 206 6.26 17.82 22.06
C THR A 206 6.50 17.37 20.63
N PRO A 207 6.07 18.14 19.63
CA PRO A 207 6.19 17.76 18.22
C PRO A 207 7.61 17.49 17.78
N LEU A 208 7.77 16.57 16.82
CA LEU A 208 9.08 16.28 16.21
C LEU A 208 9.65 17.52 15.50
N TYR A 209 8.79 18.31 14.87
CA TYR A 209 9.19 19.49 14.12
C TYR A 209 9.77 20.62 14.99
N ASP A 210 9.54 20.61 16.32
CA ASP A 210 10.17 21.57 17.23
C ASP A 210 11.68 21.31 17.37
N TYR A 211 12.11 20.06 17.16
CA TYR A 211 13.51 19.65 17.17
C TYR A 211 14.10 19.61 15.76
N PHE A 212 13.31 19.16 14.77
CA PHE A 212 13.74 18.96 13.38
C PHE A 212 12.81 19.66 12.38
N PRO A 213 12.73 21.01 12.38
CA PRO A 213 11.76 21.75 11.56
C PRO A 213 12.02 21.61 10.06
N GLN A 214 13.29 21.62 9.63
CA GLN A 214 13.62 21.53 8.21
C GLN A 214 13.29 20.15 7.63
N LEU A 215 13.62 19.09 8.37
CA LEU A 215 13.27 17.72 8.00
C LEU A 215 11.78 17.57 7.73
N PHE A 216 10.95 18.06 8.66
CA PHE A 216 9.50 17.95 8.52
C PHE A 216 8.98 18.76 7.32
N LYS A 217 9.56 19.94 7.06
CA LYS A 217 9.22 20.72 5.85
C LYS A 217 9.60 19.99 4.56
N ASP A 218 10.77 19.35 4.53
CA ASP A 218 11.28 18.63 3.36
C ASP A 218 10.43 17.38 3.07
N LEU A 219 10.12 16.59 4.11
CA LEU A 219 9.33 15.36 3.99
C LEU A 219 7.91 15.61 3.47
N TYR A 220 7.28 16.70 3.91
CA TYR A 220 5.89 17.03 3.59
C TYR A 220 5.73 18.17 2.58
N ASN A 221 6.84 18.70 2.05
CA ASN A 221 6.88 19.82 1.10
C ASN A 221 6.11 21.06 1.61
N LEU A 222 6.34 21.45 2.88
CA LEU A 222 5.57 22.47 3.61
C LEU A 222 6.25 23.85 3.69
N GLU A 223 6.95 24.26 2.63
CA GLU A 223 7.74 25.52 2.57
C GLU A 223 6.97 26.78 3.03
N SER A 224 5.66 26.85 2.82
CA SER A 224 4.83 28.04 3.02
C SER A 224 3.85 27.98 4.21
N ILE A 225 3.83 26.88 4.96
CA ILE A 225 2.84 26.63 6.02
C ILE A 225 3.49 26.74 7.40
N ASP A 226 2.78 27.34 8.38
CA ASP A 226 3.18 27.25 9.79
C ASP A 226 2.97 25.81 10.27
N LEU A 227 4.06 25.19 10.73
CA LEU A 227 4.07 23.81 11.20
C LEU A 227 3.14 23.60 12.41
N LYS A 228 2.85 24.68 13.16
CA LYS A 228 1.96 24.64 14.33
C LYS A 228 0.51 24.31 14.00
N ASP A 229 0.07 24.61 12.78
CA ASP A 229 -1.30 24.33 12.33
C ASP A 229 -1.44 22.92 11.74
N LYS A 230 -0.33 22.16 11.66
CA LYS A 230 -0.32 20.79 11.13
C LYS A 230 -0.41 19.79 12.26
N LYS A 231 -1.39 18.88 12.13
CA LYS A 231 -1.50 17.71 13.00
C LYS A 231 -0.31 16.79 12.73
N GLU A 232 0.55 16.65 13.73
CA GLU A 232 1.70 15.76 13.73
C GLU A 232 1.49 14.70 14.82
N GLN A 233 1.68 13.43 14.47
CA GLN A 233 1.30 12.31 15.30
C GLN A 233 2.42 11.26 15.40
N ALA A 234 2.73 10.84 16.62
CA ALA A 234 3.66 9.77 16.92
C ALA A 234 2.96 8.53 17.51
N LEU A 235 3.62 7.38 17.42
CA LEU A 235 3.23 6.19 18.17
C LEU A 235 3.69 6.33 19.62
N GLN A 236 2.75 6.35 20.56
CA GLN A 236 3.00 6.28 21.99
C GLN A 236 2.90 4.83 22.47
N LEU A 237 3.96 4.36 23.12
CA LEU A 237 4.01 3.08 23.79
C LEU A 237 4.07 3.32 25.30
N LYS A 238 2.94 3.15 25.98
CA LYS A 238 2.85 3.21 27.46
C LYS A 238 2.83 1.80 28.02
N TYR A 239 3.60 1.55 29.07
CA TYR A 239 3.76 0.19 29.58
C TYR A 239 4.08 0.11 31.07
N THR A 240 3.62 -0.99 31.65
CA THR A 240 4.00 -1.47 32.97
C THR A 240 4.48 -2.90 32.79
N LEU A 241 5.77 -3.16 33.04
CA LEU A 241 6.40 -4.45 32.74
C LEU A 241 7.19 -4.95 33.95
N GLU A 242 6.97 -6.20 34.31
CA GLU A 242 7.79 -6.93 35.28
C GLU A 242 9.16 -7.25 34.70
N ASN A 243 10.14 -7.46 35.57
CA ASN A 243 11.49 -7.83 35.14
C ASN A 243 11.47 -9.13 34.32
N GLY A 244 12.17 -9.14 33.19
CA GLY A 244 12.20 -10.25 32.22
C GLY A 244 11.03 -10.28 31.22
N SER A 245 10.03 -9.41 31.38
CA SER A 245 8.89 -9.35 30.46
C SER A 245 9.25 -8.60 29.17
N THR A 246 8.70 -9.07 28.05
CA THR A 246 8.81 -8.44 26.74
C THR A 246 7.43 -8.13 26.20
N ALA A 247 7.15 -6.86 25.92
CA ALA A 247 5.94 -6.45 25.24
C ALA A 247 6.25 -6.13 23.77
N THR A 248 5.32 -6.40 22.85
CA THR A 248 5.53 -6.20 21.42
C THR A 248 4.26 -5.78 20.71
N THR A 249 4.41 -4.90 19.71
CA THR A 249 3.39 -4.51 18.74
C THR A 249 4.01 -4.50 17.35
N LYS A 250 3.21 -4.65 16.30
CA LYS A 250 3.69 -4.66 14.92
C LYS A 250 2.75 -3.96 13.96
N SER A 251 3.32 -3.43 12.89
CA SER A 251 2.62 -2.93 11.71
C SER A 251 2.92 -3.88 10.55
N VAL A 252 1.88 -4.49 9.99
CA VAL A 252 2.00 -5.41 8.85
C VAL A 252 1.64 -4.68 7.56
N PHE A 253 2.44 -4.85 6.52
CA PHE A 253 2.18 -4.31 5.19
C PHE A 253 1.33 -5.28 4.37
N SER A 254 0.33 -4.75 3.65
CA SER A 254 -0.52 -5.56 2.77
C SER A 254 0.23 -6.15 1.58
N ARG A 255 1.29 -5.47 1.14
CA ARG A 255 2.28 -5.95 0.19
C ARG A 255 3.65 -5.67 0.78
N ALA A 256 4.56 -6.63 0.66
CA ALA A 256 5.91 -6.40 1.12
C ALA A 256 6.56 -5.23 0.40
N THR A 257 7.29 -4.43 1.17
CA THR A 257 7.96 -3.22 0.71
C THR A 257 9.42 -3.51 0.42
N ASP A 258 9.91 -2.93 -0.68
CA ASP A 258 11.30 -3.03 -1.11
C ASP A 258 12.10 -1.82 -0.61
N TYR A 259 13.02 -2.07 0.33
CA TYR A 259 13.91 -1.07 0.91
C TYR A 259 15.24 -0.98 0.14
N SER A 260 15.51 -1.90 -0.79
CA SER A 260 16.81 -2.01 -1.46
C SER A 260 17.13 -0.84 -2.39
N LYS A 261 16.14 0.02 -2.68
CA LYS A 261 16.25 1.20 -3.54
C LYS A 261 16.77 2.44 -2.83
N HIS A 262 16.99 2.36 -1.52
CA HIS A 262 17.47 3.45 -0.69
C HIS A 262 18.74 3.01 0.02
N LYS A 263 19.52 3.99 0.49
CA LYS A 263 20.74 3.73 1.25
C LYS A 263 20.56 3.93 2.74
N GLU A 264 19.47 4.57 3.16
CA GLU A 264 19.27 4.93 4.56
C GLU A 264 17.83 4.65 4.98
N LEU A 265 17.69 4.15 6.21
CA LEU A 265 16.42 4.01 6.91
C LEU A 265 16.52 4.80 8.20
N THR A 266 15.69 5.82 8.35
CA THR A 266 15.69 6.71 9.52
C THR A 266 14.41 6.57 10.31
N TYR A 267 14.52 6.62 11.63
CA TYR A 267 13.39 6.76 12.54
C TYR A 267 13.73 7.62 13.76
N TYR A 268 12.71 8.16 14.42
CA TYR A 268 12.88 9.03 15.58
C TYR A 268 12.30 8.40 16.85
N LEU A 269 13.06 8.50 17.94
CA LEU A 269 12.65 8.01 19.25
C LEU A 269 12.64 9.12 20.29
N TRP A 270 11.65 9.09 21.16
CA TRP A 270 11.56 9.87 22.39
C TRP A 270 11.54 8.93 23.59
N GLY A 271 12.41 9.18 24.57
CA GLY A 271 12.69 8.24 25.66
C GLY A 271 12.68 8.83 27.07
N ASP A 272 12.24 10.08 27.27
CA ASP A 272 12.39 10.81 28.53
C ASP A 272 11.79 10.11 29.75
N ASN A 273 10.75 9.30 29.56
CA ASN A 273 10.09 8.52 30.62
C ASN A 273 10.16 7.00 30.39
N SER A 274 11.22 6.54 29.74
CA SER A 274 11.41 5.13 29.38
C SER A 274 11.87 4.21 30.52
N LYS A 275 12.23 4.75 31.69
CA LYS A 275 12.57 4.00 32.92
C LYS A 275 13.55 2.81 32.73
N GLY A 276 14.50 2.93 31.80
CA GLY A 276 15.54 1.92 31.56
C GLY A 276 15.12 0.70 30.71
N ALA A 277 13.93 0.71 30.08
CA ALA A 277 13.55 -0.36 29.16
C ALA A 277 14.49 -0.46 27.95
N THR A 278 14.66 -1.65 27.40
CA THR A 278 15.35 -1.82 26.12
C THR A 278 14.33 -1.79 24.98
N PHE A 279 14.45 -0.79 24.12
CA PHE A 279 13.68 -0.69 22.89
C PHE A 279 14.34 -1.53 21.81
N GLU A 280 13.58 -2.36 21.12
CA GLU A 280 14.03 -3.12 19.96
C GLU A 280 13.06 -2.90 18.80
N ILE A 281 13.59 -2.59 17.62
CA ILE A 281 12.80 -2.51 16.38
C ILE A 281 13.32 -3.54 15.39
N GLN A 282 12.40 -4.21 14.72
CA GLN A 282 12.65 -5.29 13.77
C GLN A 282 12.07 -4.94 12.41
N PHE A 283 12.85 -5.22 11.36
CA PHE A 283 12.47 -5.03 9.96
C PHE A 283 12.60 -6.36 9.22
N GLY A 284 11.50 -6.88 8.68
CA GLY A 284 11.50 -8.12 7.91
C GLY A 284 10.19 -8.89 8.02
N ALA A 285 10.27 -10.22 7.94
CA ALA A 285 9.18 -11.15 8.23
C ALA A 285 9.33 -11.75 9.63
N GLU A 286 8.28 -12.36 10.19
CA GLU A 286 8.25 -12.86 11.58
C GLU A 286 9.43 -13.79 11.95
N GLY A 287 9.92 -14.60 11.00
CA GLY A 287 11.08 -15.49 11.21
C GLY A 287 12.38 -15.06 10.54
N ASN A 288 12.36 -13.99 9.74
CA ASN A 288 13.51 -13.52 8.97
C ASN A 288 13.57 -11.99 9.07
N TYR A 289 14.38 -11.45 9.99
CA TYR A 289 14.41 -10.00 10.24
C TYR A 289 15.79 -9.49 10.67
N PHE A 290 16.02 -8.20 10.40
CA PHE A 290 17.06 -7.39 11.02
C PHE A 290 16.52 -6.73 12.27
N TYR A 291 17.33 -6.52 13.30
CA TYR A 291 16.88 -5.80 14.48
C TYR A 291 17.94 -4.88 15.07
N GLN A 292 17.48 -3.74 15.61
CA GLN A 292 18.29 -2.80 16.37
C GLN A 292 17.78 -2.73 17.80
N ARG A 293 18.70 -2.76 18.78
CA ARG A 293 18.40 -2.58 20.21
C ARG A 293 18.97 -1.27 20.71
N ILE A 294 18.18 -0.51 21.44
CA ILE A 294 18.58 0.75 22.06
C ILE A 294 18.16 0.69 23.52
N LYS A 295 19.14 0.79 24.43
CA LYS A 295 18.84 0.96 25.86
C LYS A 295 18.31 2.36 26.07
N SER A 296 17.18 2.49 26.73
CA SER A 296 16.50 3.78 26.77
C SER A 296 17.24 4.85 27.57
N ASP A 297 18.14 4.47 28.49
CA ASP A 297 19.06 5.39 29.18
C ASP A 297 19.94 6.17 28.20
N SER A 298 20.20 5.63 27.01
CA SER A 298 20.98 6.30 25.96
C SER A 298 20.19 7.34 25.17
N LEU A 299 18.86 7.35 25.28
CA LEU A 299 18.00 8.29 24.55
C LEU A 299 18.04 9.70 25.18
N GLY A 300 18.36 9.84 26.47
CA GLY A 300 18.39 11.14 27.14
C GLY A 300 17.05 11.89 27.07
N THR A 301 17.10 13.22 27.10
CA THR A 301 15.90 14.06 26.90
C THR A 301 15.78 14.54 25.46
N GLY A 302 14.56 14.53 24.93
CA GLY A 302 14.23 15.01 23.59
C GLY A 302 14.21 13.94 22.49
N TRP A 303 13.78 14.34 21.29
CA TRP A 303 13.79 13.46 20.10
C TRP A 303 15.21 13.09 19.66
N LYS A 304 15.43 11.80 19.40
CA LYS A 304 16.68 11.26 18.85
C LYS A 304 16.47 10.67 17.48
N LYS A 305 17.28 11.15 16.52
CA LYS A 305 17.39 10.58 15.18
C LYS A 305 18.20 9.29 15.26
N ILE A 306 17.63 8.19 14.78
CA ILE A 306 18.34 6.92 14.57
C ILE A 306 18.41 6.68 13.07
N GLU A 307 19.63 6.57 12.54
CA GLU A 307 19.91 6.39 11.13
C GLU A 307 20.59 5.04 10.92
N LEU A 308 19.95 4.19 10.13
CA LEU A 308 20.44 2.88 9.76
C LEU A 308 20.90 2.94 8.29
N LYS A 309 22.17 2.63 8.03
CA LYS A 309 22.70 2.56 6.66
C LYS A 309 22.37 1.20 6.07
N LEU A 310 21.93 1.18 4.82
CA LEU A 310 21.69 0.01 4.00
C LEU A 310 22.94 -0.17 3.12
N GLU A 311 23.80 -1.09 3.52
CA GLU A 311 25.11 -1.30 2.89
C GLU A 311 25.07 -2.51 1.96
N ASP A 312 25.69 -2.32 0.79
CA ASP A 312 25.94 -3.34 -0.21
C ASP A 312 27.37 -3.88 0.02
N ILE A 313 27.47 -5.14 0.43
CA ILE A 313 28.77 -5.78 0.72
C ILE A 313 29.34 -6.42 -0.55
N ASN A 314 28.46 -6.90 -1.42
CA ASN A 314 28.84 -7.69 -2.59
C ASN A 314 29.06 -6.82 -3.85
N GLU A 315 28.84 -5.50 -3.73
CA GLU A 315 28.94 -4.47 -4.77
C GLU A 315 28.00 -4.71 -5.98
N ASP A 316 26.86 -5.38 -5.79
CA ASP A 316 25.85 -5.62 -6.82
C ASP A 316 24.86 -4.46 -7.02
N LYS A 317 25.12 -3.33 -6.33
CA LYS A 317 24.29 -2.12 -6.24
C LYS A 317 22.98 -2.33 -5.49
N LYS A 318 22.89 -3.35 -4.63
CA LYS A 318 21.77 -3.60 -3.74
C LYS A 318 22.28 -3.82 -2.32
N PRO A 319 21.64 -3.19 -1.32
CA PRO A 319 22.06 -3.40 0.05
C PRO A 319 21.75 -4.85 0.49
N ASP A 320 22.74 -5.46 1.14
CA ASP A 320 22.67 -6.81 1.74
C ASP A 320 22.40 -6.74 3.24
N VAL A 321 22.94 -5.69 3.88
CA VAL A 321 22.96 -5.57 5.33
C VAL A 321 22.52 -4.18 5.77
N MET A 322 22.11 -4.11 7.02
CA MET A 322 21.80 -2.86 7.68
C MET A 322 22.86 -2.62 8.76
N THR A 323 23.42 -1.42 8.84
CA THR A 323 24.42 -1.04 9.83
C THR A 323 23.96 0.16 10.65
N TYR A 324 24.39 0.21 11.91
CA TYR A 324 24.16 1.33 12.81
C TYR A 324 25.49 1.76 13.40
N ASN A 325 25.85 3.04 13.25
CA ASN A 325 27.15 3.57 13.66
C ASN A 325 28.35 2.75 13.15
N GLY A 326 28.26 2.22 11.92
CA GLY A 326 29.30 1.39 11.30
C GLY A 326 29.36 -0.06 11.79
N VAL A 327 28.42 -0.49 12.63
CA VAL A 327 28.32 -1.88 13.11
C VAL A 327 27.13 -2.55 12.45
N GLN A 328 27.34 -3.72 11.86
CA GLN A 328 26.27 -4.50 11.24
C GLN A 328 25.22 -4.91 12.26
N LEU A 329 23.95 -4.71 11.92
CA LEU A 329 22.84 -5.15 12.73
C LEU A 329 22.80 -6.69 12.84
N PRO A 330 22.49 -7.21 14.03
CA PRO A 330 22.11 -8.60 14.17
C PRO A 330 20.92 -8.96 13.28
N ARG A 331 20.90 -10.21 12.80
CA ARG A 331 19.82 -10.76 11.99
C ARG A 331 19.39 -12.14 12.49
N VAL A 332 18.11 -12.45 12.33
CA VAL A 332 17.54 -13.78 12.56
C VAL A 332 17.11 -14.35 11.22
N GLY A 333 17.49 -15.60 10.94
CA GLY A 333 17.22 -16.25 9.66
C GLY A 333 17.97 -15.61 8.48
N SER A 334 17.31 -15.55 7.34
CA SER A 334 17.81 -14.95 6.08
C SER A 334 16.88 -13.82 5.62
N PRO A 335 16.87 -12.66 6.31
CA PRO A 335 16.06 -11.53 5.92
C PRO A 335 16.48 -10.94 4.57
N SER A 336 15.50 -10.43 3.82
CA SER A 336 15.73 -9.69 2.57
C SER A 336 15.26 -8.24 2.72
N LEU A 337 16.09 -7.30 2.25
CA LEU A 337 15.71 -5.88 2.16
C LEU A 337 14.73 -5.60 1.01
N THR A 338 14.57 -6.52 0.05
CA THR A 338 13.56 -6.40 -1.02
C THR A 338 12.15 -6.81 -0.59
N ASN A 339 12.04 -7.51 0.55
CA ASN A 339 10.80 -8.15 0.99
C ASN A 339 10.55 -7.92 2.50
N ILE A 340 10.32 -6.66 2.87
CA ILE A 340 9.94 -6.28 4.23
C ILE A 340 8.42 -6.35 4.35
N SER A 341 7.90 -7.32 5.09
CA SER A 341 6.44 -7.53 5.25
C SER A 341 5.87 -6.89 6.52
N GLN A 342 6.70 -6.63 7.53
CA GLN A 342 6.28 -5.97 8.76
C GLN A 342 7.41 -5.17 9.41
N ILE A 343 7.00 -4.21 10.23
CA ILE A 343 7.83 -3.54 11.23
C ILE A 343 7.31 -3.95 12.60
N LYS A 344 8.18 -4.50 13.46
CA LYS A 344 7.80 -4.96 14.79
C LYS A 344 8.63 -4.23 15.83
N VAL A 345 7.97 -3.73 16.86
CA VAL A 345 8.59 -3.04 17.99
C VAL A 345 8.44 -3.89 19.24
N LEU A 346 9.48 -3.93 20.06
CA LEU A 346 9.53 -4.66 21.31
C LEU A 346 10.10 -3.75 22.41
N LEU A 347 9.56 -3.94 23.60
CA LEU A 347 10.02 -3.31 24.83
C LEU A 347 10.36 -4.42 25.81
N LYS A 348 11.63 -4.49 26.19
CA LYS A 348 12.15 -5.51 27.12
C LYS A 348 12.52 -4.86 28.44
N ASN A 349 11.96 -5.38 29.53
CA ASN A 349 12.40 -4.97 30.86
C ASN A 349 13.54 -5.88 31.34
N GLU A 350 14.76 -5.37 31.31
CA GLU A 350 15.97 -6.06 31.79
C GLU A 350 16.61 -5.31 32.98
N THR A 351 15.86 -4.42 33.62
CA THR A 351 16.38 -3.51 34.66
C THR A 351 16.60 -4.20 36.02
N GLY A 352 16.10 -5.42 36.21
CA GLY A 352 16.10 -6.11 37.49
C GLY A 352 14.94 -5.71 38.43
N ALA A 353 14.19 -4.66 38.08
CA ALA A 353 13.03 -4.17 38.83
C ALA A 353 11.79 -4.07 37.93
N LYS A 354 10.60 -3.93 38.54
CA LYS A 354 9.37 -3.63 37.80
C LYS A 354 9.43 -2.19 37.26
N ILE A 355 9.08 -2.02 36.00
CA ILE A 355 8.85 -0.71 35.41
C ILE A 355 7.36 -0.38 35.55
N GLU A 356 7.06 0.75 36.18
CA GLU A 356 5.70 1.30 36.28
C GLU A 356 5.62 2.60 35.48
N ASN A 357 4.57 2.71 34.66
CA ASN A 357 4.30 3.90 33.84
C ASN A 357 5.48 4.34 32.96
N GLY A 358 6.13 3.37 32.30
CA GLY A 358 7.13 3.62 31.28
C GLY A 358 6.50 4.13 29.98
N GLU A 359 7.22 4.98 29.28
CA GLU A 359 6.72 5.60 28.04
C GLU A 359 7.85 5.85 27.03
N ILE A 360 7.60 5.45 25.77
CA ILE A 360 8.48 5.72 24.63
C ILE A 360 7.62 6.17 23.45
N TRP A 361 8.07 7.17 22.69
CA TRP A 361 7.43 7.56 21.43
C TRP A 361 8.30 7.19 20.24
N LEU A 362 7.67 6.72 19.17
CA LEU A 362 8.29 6.42 17.89
C LEU A 362 7.60 7.26 16.82
N ASN A 363 8.40 7.98 16.03
CA ASN A 363 7.89 8.83 14.98
C ASN A 363 8.70 8.71 13.69
N GLU A 364 8.09 9.12 12.59
CA GLU A 364 8.65 9.24 11.24
C GLU A 364 9.64 8.14 10.87
N ILE A 365 9.12 7.00 10.37
CA ILE A 365 9.93 5.92 9.82
C ILE A 365 9.95 6.08 8.30
N TYR A 366 11.10 6.45 7.73
CA TYR A 366 11.21 6.72 6.30
C TYR A 366 12.55 6.27 5.73
N LEU A 367 12.56 6.04 4.42
CA LEU A 367 13.76 5.71 3.65
C LEU A 367 14.33 6.97 2.99
N ASP A 368 15.65 7.08 2.94
CA ASP A 368 16.36 8.24 2.42
C ASP A 368 17.56 7.84 1.54
N ASP A 369 18.11 8.81 0.80
CA ASP A 369 19.18 8.69 -0.20
C ASP A 369 18.94 7.52 -1.17
N SER A 370 18.01 7.72 -2.11
CA SER A 370 17.71 6.77 -3.16
C SER A 370 18.95 6.44 -4.01
N TRP A 371 19.12 5.17 -4.38
CA TRP A 371 20.17 4.75 -5.31
C TRP A 371 20.00 5.45 -6.67
N LYS A 372 21.00 6.24 -7.04
CA LYS A 372 21.09 6.86 -8.36
C LYS A 372 21.71 5.86 -9.33
N ILE A 373 20.86 5.21 -10.10
CA ILE A 373 21.28 4.27 -11.13
C ILE A 373 21.51 5.04 -12.43
N THR A 374 22.69 4.89 -13.01
CA THR A 374 23.03 5.46 -14.32
C THR A 374 23.08 4.35 -15.35
N GLY A 375 22.10 4.31 -16.24
CA GLY A 375 22.11 3.44 -17.40
C GLY A 375 22.61 4.14 -18.66
N TYR A 376 23.05 3.36 -19.63
CA TYR A 376 23.41 3.86 -20.96
C TYR A 376 22.71 3.06 -22.07
N ALA A 377 22.32 3.78 -23.12
CA ALA A 377 21.74 3.20 -24.32
C ALA A 377 22.31 3.91 -25.54
N ASN A 378 22.85 3.14 -26.48
CA ASN A 378 23.44 3.63 -27.72
C ASN A 378 22.70 3.03 -28.91
N ARG A 379 22.40 3.86 -29.90
CA ARG A 379 21.87 3.41 -31.19
C ARG A 379 22.60 4.13 -32.32
N TYR A 380 23.18 3.35 -33.22
CA TYR A 380 23.77 3.82 -34.46
C TYR A 380 23.03 3.20 -35.63
N ASN A 381 22.57 4.01 -36.58
CA ASN A 381 22.02 3.52 -37.84
C ASN A 381 22.83 4.16 -38.98
N ALA A 382 23.16 3.37 -39.99
CA ALA A 382 23.80 3.84 -41.21
C ALA A 382 23.08 3.23 -42.40
N ASP A 383 22.55 4.08 -43.27
CA ASP A 383 21.75 3.68 -44.42
C ASP A 383 22.36 4.26 -45.69
N PHE A 384 22.64 3.40 -46.67
CA PHE A 384 23.23 3.74 -47.94
C PHE A 384 22.29 3.37 -49.08
N SER A 385 22.21 4.25 -50.07
CA SER A 385 21.44 4.02 -51.28
C SER A 385 22.30 4.34 -52.49
N VAL A 386 22.46 3.35 -53.36
CA VAL A 386 23.06 3.53 -54.67
C VAL A 386 21.94 3.45 -55.71
N PRO A 387 21.63 4.57 -56.40
CA PRO A 387 20.56 4.62 -57.38
C PRO A 387 20.61 3.46 -58.37
N ASP A 388 19.43 2.90 -58.66
CA ASP A 388 19.19 1.75 -59.52
C ASP A 388 19.87 0.44 -59.11
N TRP A 389 20.82 0.42 -58.17
CA TRP A 389 21.57 -0.78 -57.79
C TRP A 389 21.07 -1.40 -56.50
N ALA A 390 21.29 -0.77 -55.35
CA ALA A 390 21.00 -1.40 -54.07
C ALA A 390 20.86 -0.36 -52.96
N THR A 391 20.03 -0.69 -51.98
CA THR A 391 19.97 -0.02 -50.68
C THR A 391 20.47 -1.00 -49.64
N PHE A 392 21.40 -0.58 -48.81
CA PHE A 392 21.94 -1.42 -47.75
C PHE A 392 22.21 -0.56 -46.53
N GLY A 393 22.09 -1.16 -45.36
CA GLY A 393 22.26 -0.44 -44.13
C GLY A 393 22.47 -1.37 -42.96
N GLY A 394 22.83 -0.77 -41.84
CA GLY A 394 23.08 -1.47 -40.60
C GLY A 394 22.58 -0.67 -39.42
N LYS A 395 22.10 -1.39 -38.41
CA LYS A 395 21.71 -0.84 -37.12
C LYS A 395 22.47 -1.59 -36.04
N PHE A 396 23.14 -0.83 -35.18
CA PHE A 396 23.68 -1.29 -33.92
C PHE A 396 22.89 -0.63 -32.79
N LYS A 397 22.39 -1.44 -31.86
CA LYS A 397 21.69 -0.96 -30.68
C LYS A 397 22.23 -1.72 -29.47
N PHE A 398 22.62 -0.98 -28.44
CA PHE A 398 23.02 -1.53 -27.16
C PHE A 398 22.23 -0.81 -26.06
N ILE A 399 21.65 -1.57 -25.14
CA ILE A 399 20.97 -1.07 -23.94
C ILE A 399 21.54 -1.84 -22.75
N ASN A 400 22.05 -1.12 -21.76
CA ASN A 400 22.44 -1.69 -20.48
C ASN A 400 21.21 -1.94 -19.60
N ARG A 401 21.25 -2.96 -18.73
CA ARG A 401 20.23 -3.30 -17.73
C ARG A 401 19.81 -2.15 -16.82
N ASP A 402 20.72 -1.22 -16.55
CA ASP A 402 20.52 -0.07 -15.67
C ASP A 402 19.74 1.06 -16.38
N PHE A 403 19.54 0.95 -17.71
CA PHE A 403 18.82 1.95 -18.48
C PHE A 403 17.31 1.79 -18.35
N GLN A 404 16.66 2.85 -17.87
CA GLN A 404 15.21 2.90 -17.69
C GLN A 404 14.61 4.00 -18.59
N THR A 405 13.38 3.77 -19.08
CA THR A 405 12.61 4.80 -19.80
C THR A 405 11.47 5.29 -18.91
N LEU A 406 10.91 6.46 -19.22
CA LEU A 406 9.83 7.06 -18.43
C LEU A 406 8.52 6.24 -18.42
N THR A 407 8.36 5.29 -19.36
CA THR A 407 7.06 4.64 -19.61
C THR A 407 7.09 3.12 -19.71
N THR A 408 8.27 2.47 -19.78
CA THR A 408 8.36 1.01 -19.92
C THR A 408 8.81 0.32 -18.64
N GLN A 409 8.36 -0.92 -18.45
CA GLN A 409 8.84 -1.80 -17.39
C GLN A 409 10.37 -1.91 -17.36
N ILE A 410 10.91 -1.95 -16.14
CA ILE A 410 12.32 -2.16 -15.86
C ILE A 410 12.71 -3.54 -16.40
N SER A 411 13.41 -3.57 -17.53
CA SER A 411 13.99 -4.81 -18.02
C SER A 411 15.37 -4.97 -17.42
N ASN A 412 15.49 -5.78 -16.37
CA ASN A 412 16.75 -6.09 -15.70
C ASN A 412 17.64 -7.00 -16.58
N ARG A 413 18.00 -6.54 -17.79
CA ARG A 413 18.74 -7.30 -18.81
C ARG A 413 19.57 -6.39 -19.69
N ASP A 414 20.75 -6.85 -20.06
CA ASP A 414 21.54 -6.21 -21.13
C ASP A 414 21.02 -6.69 -22.49
N TYR A 415 20.84 -5.76 -23.42
CA TYR A 415 20.30 -6.05 -24.75
C TYR A 415 21.19 -5.45 -25.84
N GLU A 416 21.73 -6.32 -26.69
CA GLU A 416 22.49 -5.94 -27.88
C GLU A 416 21.78 -6.45 -29.13
N GLU A 417 21.65 -5.58 -30.12
CA GLU A 417 21.07 -5.90 -31.43
C GLU A 417 21.97 -5.33 -32.52
N ILE A 418 22.44 -6.22 -33.39
CA ILE A 418 23.15 -5.89 -34.62
C ILE A 418 22.30 -6.39 -35.77
N SER A 419 21.87 -5.50 -36.66
CA SER A 419 21.13 -5.89 -37.85
C SER A 419 21.72 -5.22 -39.08
N GLY A 420 21.62 -5.92 -40.20
CA GLY A 420 22.01 -5.44 -41.51
C GLY A 420 20.96 -5.85 -42.51
N TYR A 421 20.75 -5.00 -43.50
CA TYR A 421 19.89 -5.30 -44.63
C TYR A 421 20.58 -4.98 -45.94
N PHE A 422 20.22 -5.73 -46.97
CA PHE A 422 20.64 -5.53 -48.34
C PHE A 422 19.42 -5.78 -49.23
N ASN A 423 18.94 -4.73 -49.87
CA ASN A 423 17.85 -4.81 -50.83
C ASN A 423 18.36 -4.35 -52.19
N MET A 424 18.14 -5.18 -53.20
CA MET A 424 18.50 -4.93 -54.59
C MET A 424 17.22 -5.07 -55.43
N PRO A 425 16.69 -3.99 -56.03
CA PRO A 425 15.46 -4.03 -56.81
C PRO A 425 15.53 -4.95 -58.03
N GLN A 426 16.74 -5.17 -58.57
CA GLN A 426 16.99 -6.02 -59.72
C GLN A 426 18.39 -6.65 -59.61
N LEU A 427 18.49 -7.97 -59.70
CA LEU A 427 19.76 -8.69 -59.82
C LEU A 427 20.62 -8.02 -60.90
N TRP A 428 21.81 -7.56 -60.52
CA TRP A 428 22.65 -6.71 -61.38
C TRP A 428 23.05 -7.39 -62.70
N LEU A 429 23.20 -8.73 -62.70
CA LEU A 429 23.46 -9.55 -63.90
C LEU A 429 22.33 -9.48 -64.94
N LEU A 430 21.13 -9.06 -64.52
CA LEU A 430 19.91 -8.99 -65.32
C LEU A 430 19.54 -7.53 -65.67
N LYS A 431 20.47 -6.60 -65.50
CA LYS A 431 20.32 -5.19 -65.92
C LYS A 431 20.57 -4.86 -67.40
N PRO A 432 21.33 -5.63 -68.20
CA PRO A 432 21.48 -5.33 -69.62
C PRO A 432 20.13 -5.20 -70.33
N GLU A 433 20.03 -4.32 -71.33
CA GLU A 433 18.75 -3.98 -71.95
C GLU A 433 18.00 -5.19 -72.54
N PHE A 434 18.74 -6.20 -73.02
CA PHE A 434 18.17 -7.44 -73.57
C PHE A 434 17.57 -8.39 -72.51
N LEU A 435 17.77 -8.14 -71.21
CA LEU A 435 17.24 -8.93 -70.09
C LEU A 435 16.19 -8.18 -69.25
N ARG A 436 15.82 -6.95 -69.62
CA ARG A 436 14.84 -6.12 -68.86
C ARG A 436 13.44 -6.73 -68.77
N TRP A 437 13.12 -7.74 -69.58
CA TRP A 437 11.86 -8.48 -69.52
C TRP A 437 11.74 -9.41 -68.29
N LEU A 438 12.84 -9.59 -67.56
CA LEU A 438 12.94 -10.46 -66.39
C LEU A 438 13.26 -9.62 -65.16
N ALA A 439 12.35 -9.54 -64.19
CA ALA A 439 12.55 -8.79 -62.95
C ALA A 439 12.77 -9.72 -61.76
N VAL A 440 13.92 -9.57 -61.10
CA VAL A 440 14.35 -10.40 -59.96
C VAL A 440 14.93 -9.52 -58.85
N PRO A 441 14.10 -8.98 -57.95
CA PRO A 441 14.59 -8.36 -56.72
C PRO A 441 15.22 -9.38 -55.78
N LEU A 442 16.17 -8.93 -54.97
CA LEU A 442 16.77 -9.68 -53.87
C LEU A 442 16.68 -8.83 -52.61
N ASN A 443 16.01 -9.34 -51.59
CA ASN A 443 15.93 -8.71 -50.27
C ASN A 443 16.52 -9.67 -49.24
N THR A 444 17.57 -9.22 -48.55
CA THR A 444 18.27 -9.99 -47.54
C THR A 444 18.38 -9.17 -46.26
N THR A 445 18.01 -9.78 -45.13
CA THR A 445 18.14 -9.19 -43.80
C THR A 445 18.83 -10.18 -42.88
N ILE A 446 19.79 -9.70 -42.10
CA ILE A 446 20.47 -10.48 -41.07
C ILE A 446 20.37 -9.70 -39.77
N SER A 447 20.00 -10.35 -38.68
CA SER A 447 20.01 -9.78 -37.35
C SER A 447 20.63 -10.75 -36.35
N LYS A 448 21.38 -10.20 -35.41
CA LYS A 448 21.90 -10.87 -34.23
C LYS A 448 21.40 -10.10 -33.02
N THR A 449 20.73 -10.79 -32.12
CA THR A 449 20.33 -10.26 -30.82
C THR A 449 21.04 -11.05 -29.74
N VAL A 450 21.57 -10.36 -28.74
CA VAL A 450 22.18 -10.95 -27.55
C VAL A 450 21.47 -10.34 -26.35
N THR A 451 20.88 -11.19 -25.53
CA THR A 451 20.28 -10.79 -24.26
C THR A 451 21.05 -11.46 -23.13
N VAL A 452 21.45 -10.69 -22.12
CA VAL A 452 22.09 -11.21 -20.92
C VAL A 452 21.24 -10.86 -19.72
N THR A 453 20.77 -11.88 -19.02
CA THR A 453 19.91 -11.77 -17.85
C THR A 453 20.68 -12.23 -16.61
N PRO A 454 20.81 -11.39 -15.55
CA PRO A 454 21.43 -11.78 -14.28
C PRO A 454 20.56 -12.79 -13.50
N SER A 455 21.15 -13.41 -12.48
CA SER A 455 20.48 -14.46 -11.72
C SER A 455 19.24 -13.98 -10.97
N ALA A 456 18.14 -14.74 -11.05
CA ALA A 456 16.91 -14.46 -10.29
C ALA A 456 17.17 -14.51 -8.76
N ILE A 457 18.13 -15.34 -8.33
CA ILE A 457 18.54 -15.49 -6.93
C ILE A 457 19.34 -14.27 -6.44
N GLN A 458 20.19 -13.68 -7.29
CA GLN A 458 20.91 -12.45 -6.96
C GLN A 458 20.04 -11.19 -7.08
N THR A 459 18.96 -11.26 -7.88
CA THR A 459 18.16 -10.07 -8.17
C THR A 459 16.99 -9.87 -7.21
N GLY A 460 16.64 -10.88 -6.41
CA GLY A 460 15.70 -10.75 -5.29
C GLY A 460 14.26 -10.39 -5.68
N ASP A 461 13.96 -10.40 -6.98
CA ASP A 461 12.67 -9.99 -7.55
C ASP A 461 12.15 -11.08 -8.51
N PRO A 462 11.39 -12.07 -8.00
CA PRO A 462 10.92 -13.22 -8.77
C PRO A 462 9.84 -12.86 -9.82
N ASN A 463 9.38 -11.60 -9.87
CA ASN A 463 8.24 -11.18 -10.69
C ASN A 463 8.62 -10.53 -12.04
N LEU A 464 9.90 -10.26 -12.30
CA LEU A 464 10.33 -9.58 -13.53
C LEU A 464 11.16 -10.47 -14.48
N VAL A 465 11.68 -11.58 -13.99
CA VAL A 465 12.55 -12.48 -14.75
C VAL A 465 12.27 -13.93 -14.35
N SER A 466 11.93 -14.78 -15.32
CA SER A 466 11.82 -16.21 -15.11
C SER A 466 13.20 -16.83 -14.87
N ILE A 467 13.31 -17.80 -13.97
CA ILE A 467 14.53 -18.61 -13.75
C ILE A 467 15.01 -19.27 -15.06
N LEU A 468 14.08 -19.49 -16.01
CA LEU A 468 14.37 -20.06 -17.33
C LEU A 468 15.03 -19.07 -18.31
N ASP A 469 14.88 -17.76 -18.06
CA ASP A 469 15.44 -16.69 -18.90
C ASP A 469 16.78 -16.17 -18.37
N GLU A 470 17.29 -16.79 -17.31
CA GLU A 470 18.59 -16.49 -16.72
C GLU A 470 19.72 -16.81 -17.71
N GLY A 471 20.75 -15.96 -17.76
CA GLY A 471 21.95 -16.18 -18.55
C GLY A 471 21.96 -15.49 -19.90
N LYS A 472 22.83 -15.98 -20.79
CA LYS A 472 23.07 -15.38 -22.10
C LYS A 472 22.31 -16.15 -23.18
N VAL A 473 21.40 -15.47 -23.85
CA VAL A 473 20.68 -15.95 -25.04
C VAL A 473 21.14 -15.18 -26.26
N THR A 474 21.64 -15.88 -27.28
CA THR A 474 22.06 -15.30 -28.55
C THR A 474 21.17 -15.84 -29.66
N THR A 475 20.44 -14.97 -30.36
CA THR A 475 19.64 -15.34 -31.52
C THR A 475 20.19 -14.68 -32.77
N ILE A 476 20.52 -15.49 -33.78
CA ILE A 476 20.94 -15.04 -35.11
C ILE A 476 19.83 -15.44 -36.07
N SER A 477 19.23 -14.48 -36.75
CA SER A 477 18.23 -14.72 -37.78
C SER A 477 18.67 -14.09 -39.09
N GLY A 478 18.52 -14.84 -40.18
CA GLY A 478 18.78 -14.40 -41.54
C GLY A 478 17.60 -14.76 -42.40
N ASN A 479 17.14 -13.82 -43.23
CA ASN A 479 16.11 -14.06 -44.22
C ASN A 479 16.58 -13.52 -45.56
N SER A 480 16.41 -14.30 -46.61
CA SER A 480 16.64 -13.87 -47.99
C SER A 480 15.44 -14.26 -48.83
N SER A 481 14.93 -13.31 -49.60
CA SER A 481 13.77 -13.51 -50.45
C SER A 481 14.02 -12.91 -51.83
N SER A 482 13.49 -13.58 -52.84
CA SER A 482 13.53 -13.15 -54.22
C SER A 482 12.23 -13.55 -54.91
N SER A 483 11.87 -12.81 -55.95
CA SER A 483 10.76 -13.21 -56.81
C SER A 483 11.13 -13.01 -58.26
N LEU A 484 10.82 -13.97 -59.11
CA LEU A 484 10.94 -13.87 -60.55
C LEU A 484 9.61 -13.39 -61.12
N THR A 485 9.65 -12.25 -61.82
CA THR A 485 8.51 -11.70 -62.55
C THR A 485 8.87 -11.57 -64.02
N ILE A 486 8.07 -12.19 -64.89
CA ILE A 486 8.21 -12.15 -66.34
C ILE A 486 6.90 -11.63 -66.91
N GLN A 487 6.96 -10.75 -67.90
CA GLN A 487 5.75 -10.22 -68.55
C GLN A 487 4.92 -11.35 -69.17
N LYS A 488 3.64 -11.47 -68.79
CA LYS A 488 2.66 -12.52 -69.19
C LYS A 488 2.91 -13.94 -68.65
N PHE A 489 3.77 -14.12 -67.66
CA PHE A 489 3.96 -15.40 -66.98
C PHE A 489 3.62 -15.28 -65.49
N PRO A 490 3.31 -16.41 -64.82
CA PRO A 490 3.11 -16.45 -63.38
C PRO A 490 4.32 -15.88 -62.62
N ARG A 491 4.04 -15.21 -61.51
CA ARG A 491 5.08 -14.75 -60.60
C ARG A 491 5.54 -15.91 -59.73
N LEU A 492 6.84 -16.12 -59.68
CA LEU A 492 7.47 -17.14 -58.83
C LEU A 492 8.16 -16.44 -57.66
N GLY A 493 7.80 -16.76 -56.43
CA GLY A 493 8.46 -16.28 -55.23
C GLY A 493 9.25 -17.40 -54.55
N ALA A 494 10.41 -17.07 -54.01
CA ALA A 494 11.16 -17.96 -53.13
C ALA A 494 11.69 -17.16 -51.95
N SER A 495 11.50 -17.68 -50.74
CA SER A 495 12.14 -17.15 -49.53
C SER A 495 12.76 -18.25 -48.71
N TYR A 496 13.89 -17.91 -48.11
CA TYR A 496 14.66 -18.77 -47.23
C TYR A 496 14.98 -18.00 -45.96
N SER A 497 14.53 -18.52 -44.81
CA SER A 497 14.87 -17.97 -43.52
C SER A 497 15.52 -19.03 -42.64
N ARG A 498 16.61 -18.64 -41.96
CA ARG A 498 17.31 -19.46 -40.98
C ARG A 498 17.43 -18.68 -39.68
N THR A 499 17.01 -19.30 -38.58
CA THR A 499 17.15 -18.76 -37.24
C THR A 499 17.89 -19.77 -36.37
N ILE A 500 18.92 -19.30 -35.65
CA ILE A 500 19.70 -20.07 -34.70
C ILE A 500 19.61 -19.35 -33.36
N THR A 501 19.12 -20.04 -32.33
CA THR A 501 19.05 -19.53 -30.96
C THR A 501 19.91 -20.40 -30.06
N GLU A 502 20.83 -19.78 -29.33
CA GLU A 502 21.76 -20.43 -28.40
C GLU A 502 21.55 -19.88 -26.98
N SER A 503 21.33 -20.77 -26.01
CA SER A 503 21.21 -20.44 -24.59
C SER A 503 22.36 -21.07 -23.81
N ASN A 504 23.11 -20.26 -23.06
CA ASN A 504 24.29 -20.73 -22.32
C ASN A 504 23.92 -21.53 -21.05
N LEU A 505 22.81 -21.18 -20.39
CA LEU A 505 22.48 -21.75 -19.07
C LEU A 505 21.81 -23.13 -19.18
N ILE A 506 21.04 -23.35 -20.25
CA ILE A 506 20.38 -24.63 -20.55
C ILE A 506 21.25 -25.47 -21.52
N ILE A 507 22.34 -24.91 -22.05
CA ILE A 507 23.22 -25.54 -23.06
C ILE A 507 22.37 -26.06 -24.24
N GLN A 508 21.47 -25.19 -24.72
CA GLN A 508 20.52 -25.53 -25.78
C GLN A 508 20.81 -24.70 -27.03
N ARG A 509 20.73 -25.37 -28.19
CA ARG A 509 20.86 -24.74 -29.51
C ARG A 509 19.69 -25.18 -30.38
N ASP A 510 18.81 -24.23 -30.67
CA ASP A 510 17.66 -24.44 -31.52
C ASP A 510 17.94 -23.85 -32.91
N GLU A 511 17.69 -24.65 -33.94
CA GLU A 511 17.84 -24.24 -35.33
C GLU A 511 16.52 -24.41 -36.07
N THR A 512 16.05 -23.35 -36.70
CA THR A 512 14.86 -23.35 -37.55
C THR A 512 15.24 -22.93 -38.96
N ASN A 513 14.92 -23.78 -39.92
CA ASN A 513 15.09 -23.51 -41.34
C ASN A 513 13.72 -23.54 -42.01
N THR A 514 13.34 -22.45 -42.69
CA THR A 514 12.07 -22.35 -43.41
C THR A 514 12.37 -22.00 -44.86
N LEU A 515 11.84 -22.82 -45.76
CA LEU A 515 11.86 -22.59 -47.21
C LEU A 515 10.42 -22.42 -47.67
N ASN A 516 10.11 -21.27 -48.26
CA ASN A 516 8.79 -21.01 -48.83
C ASN A 516 8.93 -20.74 -50.33
N GLY A 517 8.07 -21.36 -51.12
CA GLY A 517 7.89 -21.06 -52.54
C GLY A 517 6.46 -20.57 -52.78
N THR A 518 6.29 -19.54 -53.60
CA THR A 518 4.97 -19.07 -54.03
C THR A 518 4.88 -19.09 -55.55
N PHE A 519 3.69 -19.40 -56.05
CA PHE A 519 3.36 -19.36 -57.47
C PHE A 519 2.04 -18.62 -57.61
N ASP A 520 2.10 -17.41 -58.15
CA ASP A 520 0.94 -16.55 -58.31
C ASP A 520 0.63 -16.38 -59.79
N TYR A 521 -0.53 -16.83 -60.22
CA TYR A 521 -1.05 -16.65 -61.57
C TYR A 521 -2.32 -15.81 -61.54
N THR A 522 -2.23 -14.60 -62.10
CA THR A 522 -3.38 -13.71 -62.31
C THR A 522 -3.90 -13.92 -63.73
N ASN A 523 -5.17 -14.33 -63.84
CA ASN A 523 -5.90 -14.45 -65.11
C ASN A 523 -6.22 -13.09 -65.73
#